data_AF-A0A7C2RXT5-F1
#
_entry.id   AF-A0A7C2RXT5-F1
#
_cell.length_a   1.000
_cell.length_b   1.000
_cell.length_c   1.000
_cell.angle_alpha   90.00
_cell.angle_beta   90.00
_cell.angle_gamma   90.00
#
_symmetry.space_group_name_H-M   'P 1'
#
loop_
_entity.id
_entity.type
_entity.pdbx_description
1 polymer ?
#
loop_
_entity_poly.entity_id
_entity_poly.type
_entity_poly.pdbx_seq_one_letter_code
_entity_poly.pdbx_strand_id
1 'polypeptide(L)'
;MTCRQLFKRLSEFLDGELSEEVCAHVRAHLEECAPCRTFLRTLEVTVHLCDQLPAAPLPDEIRRDVRERLRAEWRRRFARAEDSA
;
A
#
# COMPACT_ATOMS: atom_id res chain seq x y z
N MET A 1 -5.56 -22.90 -8.92
CA MET A 1 -4.84 -22.16 -9.99
C MET A 1 -3.45 -22.76 -10.20
N THR A 2 -2.83 -22.53 -11.35
CA THR A 2 -1.44 -22.92 -11.67
C THR A 2 -0.41 -21.86 -11.23
N CYS A 3 0.86 -22.24 -11.00
CA CYS A 3 1.92 -21.28 -10.67
C CYS A 3 2.00 -20.14 -11.70
N ARG A 4 1.88 -20.44 -13.00
CA ARG A 4 1.91 -19.43 -14.06
C ARG A 4 0.76 -18.43 -13.97
N GLN A 5 -0.42 -18.88 -13.55
CA GLN A 5 -1.56 -17.98 -13.32
C GLN A 5 -1.33 -17.09 -12.09
N LEU A 6 -0.77 -17.64 -11.02
CA LEU A 6 -0.40 -16.86 -9.82
C LEU A 6 0.61 -15.76 -10.17
N PHE A 7 1.68 -16.11 -10.89
CA PHE A 7 2.72 -15.15 -11.27
C PHE A 7 2.17 -13.94 -12.05
N LYS A 8 1.18 -14.16 -12.93
CA LYS A 8 0.53 -13.07 -13.68
C LYS A 8 -0.31 -12.14 -12.81
N ARG A 9 -0.68 -12.56 -11.60
CA ARG A 9 -1.58 -11.84 -10.69
C ARG A 9 -0.87 -11.35 -9.43
N LEU A 10 0.42 -11.65 -9.27
CA LEU A 10 1.10 -11.44 -7.98
C LEU A 10 1.31 -9.96 -7.64
N SER A 11 1.58 -9.12 -8.65
CA SER A 11 1.66 -7.67 -8.47
C SER A 11 0.30 -7.11 -8.05
N GLU A 12 -0.76 -7.38 -8.84
CA GLU A 12 -2.15 -6.98 -8.52
C GLU A 12 -2.58 -7.48 -7.12
N PHE A 13 -2.11 -8.66 -6.69
CA PHE A 13 -2.36 -9.21 -5.37
C PHE A 13 -1.67 -8.40 -4.26
N LEU A 14 -0.40 -8.02 -4.44
CA LEU A 14 0.34 -7.18 -3.48
C LEU A 14 -0.25 -5.76 -3.39
N ASP A 15 -0.69 -5.22 -4.53
CA ASP A 15 -1.28 -3.88 -4.61
C ASP A 15 -2.74 -3.85 -4.11
N GLY A 16 -3.34 -5.00 -3.81
CA GLY A 16 -4.72 -5.11 -3.31
C GLY A 16 -5.79 -4.85 -4.38
N GLU A 17 -5.44 -4.99 -5.65
CA GLU A 17 -6.31 -4.66 -6.79
C GLU A 17 -7.17 -5.85 -7.27
N LEU A 18 -6.96 -7.04 -6.70
CA LEU A 18 -7.72 -8.23 -7.03
C LEU A 18 -9.06 -8.30 -6.29
N SER A 19 -10.04 -8.95 -6.91
CA SER A 19 -11.28 -9.30 -6.20
C SER A 19 -11.02 -10.32 -5.10
N GLU A 20 -11.87 -10.32 -4.07
CA GLU A 20 -11.76 -11.24 -2.93
C GLU A 20 -11.75 -12.72 -3.35
N GLU A 21 -12.54 -13.08 -4.37
CA GLU A 21 -12.56 -14.42 -4.95
C GLU A 21 -11.20 -14.83 -5.51
N VAL A 22 -10.53 -13.93 -6.25
CA VAL A 22 -9.21 -14.22 -6.82
C VAL A 22 -8.15 -14.25 -5.72
N CYS A 23 -8.23 -13.35 -4.72
CA CYS A 23 -7.39 -13.38 -3.54
C CYS A 23 -7.47 -14.70 -2.78
N ALA A 24 -8.66 -15.28 -2.64
CA ALA A 24 -8.84 -16.59 -2.01
C ALA A 24 -8.13 -17.71 -2.79
N HIS A 25 -8.24 -17.70 -4.13
CA HIS A 25 -7.48 -18.64 -4.96
C HIS A 25 -5.96 -18.46 -4.80
N VAL A 26 -5.47 -17.22 -4.72
CA VAL A 26 -4.03 -16.90 -4.51
C VAL A 26 -3.54 -17.47 -3.19
N ARG A 27 -4.27 -17.19 -2.10
CA ARG A 27 -3.96 -17.72 -0.77
C ARG A 27 -3.92 -19.25 -0.76
N ALA A 28 -4.94 -19.92 -1.32
CA ALA A 28 -4.98 -21.38 -1.37
C ALA A 28 -3.77 -21.97 -2.13
N HIS A 29 -3.36 -21.39 -3.26
CA HIS A 29 -2.17 -21.86 -3.96
C HIS A 29 -0.89 -21.64 -3.15
N LEU A 30 -0.77 -20.49 -2.48
CA LEU A 30 0.38 -20.19 -1.64
C LEU A 30 0.49 -21.13 -0.44
N GLU A 31 -0.62 -21.65 0.10
CA GLU A 31 -0.60 -22.65 1.18
C GLU A 31 0.05 -23.97 0.71
N GLU A 32 -0.22 -24.39 -0.53
CA GLU A 32 0.22 -25.69 -1.06
C GLU A 32 1.56 -25.63 -1.81
N CYS A 33 1.99 -24.46 -2.28
CA CYS A 33 3.14 -24.31 -3.18
C CYS A 33 4.32 -23.53 -2.55
N ALA A 34 5.29 -24.26 -1.99
CA ALA A 34 6.49 -23.67 -1.40
C ALA A 34 7.34 -22.80 -2.35
N PRO A 35 7.51 -23.16 -3.65
CA PRO A 35 8.22 -22.30 -4.60
C PRO A 35 7.54 -20.94 -4.79
N CYS A 36 6.20 -20.91 -4.90
CA CYS A 36 5.47 -19.66 -5.06
C CYS A 36 5.50 -18.79 -3.80
N ARG A 37 5.48 -19.38 -2.59
CA ARG A 37 5.72 -18.63 -1.34
C ARG A 37 7.09 -17.98 -1.31
N THR A 38 8.12 -18.72 -1.73
CA THR A 38 9.50 -18.21 -1.78
C THR A 38 9.59 -17.04 -2.75
N PHE A 39 8.98 -17.17 -3.93
CA PHE A 39 8.95 -16.10 -4.91
C PHE A 39 8.20 -14.86 -4.42
N LEU A 40 7.03 -15.03 -3.79
CA LEU A 40 6.27 -13.93 -3.19
C LEU A 40 7.12 -13.16 -2.18
N ARG A 41 7.81 -13.86 -1.29
CA ARG A 41 8.71 -13.23 -0.32
C ARG A 41 9.81 -12.40 -0.98
N THR A 42 10.41 -12.90 -2.05
CA THR A 42 11.41 -12.15 -2.82
C THR A 42 10.81 -10.89 -3.44
N LEU A 43 9.59 -10.97 -3.95
CA LEU A 43 8.89 -9.83 -4.52
C LEU A 43 8.57 -8.77 -3.46
N GLU A 44 8.08 -9.18 -2.29
CA GLU A 44 7.83 -8.29 -1.14
C GLU A 44 9.11 -7.55 -0.70
N VAL A 45 10.24 -8.26 -0.61
CA VAL A 45 11.54 -7.64 -0.31
C VAL A 45 11.94 -6.65 -1.39
N THR A 46 11.71 -6.97 -2.66
CA THR A 46 12.01 -6.06 -3.78
C THR A 46 11.20 -4.78 -3.69
N VAL A 47 9.89 -4.88 -3.42
CA VAL A 47 9.01 -3.71 -3.20
C VAL A 47 9.53 -2.87 -2.04
N HIS A 48 9.84 -3.50 -0.90
CA HIS A 48 10.37 -2.80 0.26
C HIS A 48 11.68 -2.05 -0.02
N LEU A 49 12.59 -2.63 -0.81
CA LEU A 49 13.83 -1.97 -1.21
C LEU A 49 13.57 -0.78 -2.14
N CYS A 50 12.58 -0.88 -3.04
CA CYS A 50 12.15 0.24 -3.88
C CYS A 50 11.58 1.40 -3.04
N ASP A 51 10.82 1.11 -2.00
CA ASP A 51 10.26 2.13 -1.10
C ASP A 51 11.33 2.89 -0.30
N GLN A 52 12.51 2.30 -0.11
CA GLN A 52 13.64 2.95 0.56
C GLN A 52 14.42 3.89 -0.36
N LEU A 53 14.15 3.88 -1.67
CA LEU A 53 14.83 4.77 -2.59
C LEU A 53 14.51 6.23 -2.26
N PRO A 54 15.46 7.16 -2.43
CA PRO A 54 15.21 8.58 -2.18
C PRO A 54 14.02 9.06 -3.03
N ALA A 55 12.93 9.42 -2.36
CA ALA A 55 11.81 10.06 -3.02
C ALA A 55 12.24 11.46 -3.50
N ALA A 56 11.80 11.84 -4.70
CA ALA A 56 11.93 13.22 -5.12
C ALA A 56 11.20 14.12 -4.10
N PRO A 57 11.82 15.25 -3.69
CA PRO A 57 11.14 16.17 -2.78
C PRO A 57 9.84 16.64 -3.41
N LEU A 58 8.77 16.65 -2.62
CA LEU A 58 7.50 17.26 -3.03
C LEU A 58 7.75 18.73 -3.40
N PRO A 59 7.19 19.24 -4.52
CA PRO A 59 7.26 20.65 -4.85
C PRO A 59 6.79 21.51 -3.68
N ASP A 60 7.49 22.61 -3.41
CA ASP A 60 7.22 23.45 -2.24
C ASP A 60 5.80 24.02 -2.21
N GLU A 61 5.24 24.30 -3.39
CA GLU A 61 3.85 24.73 -3.56
C GLU A 61 2.87 23.68 -3.02
N ILE A 62 3.02 22.42 -3.43
CA ILE A 62 2.19 21.30 -2.95
C ILE A 62 2.37 21.10 -1.44
N ARG A 63 3.61 21.17 -0.94
CA ARG A 63 3.90 21.05 0.50
C ARG A 63 3.20 22.12 1.32
N ARG A 64 3.21 23.37 0.84
CA ARG A 64 2.56 24.51 1.50
C ARG A 64 1.04 24.32 1.49
N ASP A 65 0.46 24.04 0.32
CA ASP A 65 -0.99 23.94 0.13
C ASP A 65 -1.57 22.80 0.99
N VAL A 66 -0.92 21.64 1.04
CA VAL A 66 -1.33 20.52 1.90
C VAL A 66 -1.28 20.92 3.38
N ARG A 67 -0.21 21.59 3.83
CA ARG A 67 -0.09 22.04 5.23
C ARG A 67 -1.17 23.05 5.62
N GLU A 68 -1.48 23.99 4.75
CA GLU A 68 -2.52 24.99 4.98
C GLU A 68 -3.91 24.35 5.09
N ARG A 69 -4.22 23.41 4.18
CA ARG A 69 -5.48 22.65 4.22
C ARG A 69 -5.60 21.81 5.49
N LEU A 70 -4.54 21.09 5.88
CA LEU A 70 -4.54 20.32 7.13
C LEU A 70 -4.77 21.20 8.36
N ARG A 71 -4.13 22.39 8.43
CA ARG A 71 -4.35 23.35 9.53
C ARG A 71 -5.77 23.91 9.53
N ALA A 72 -6.33 24.22 8.36
CA ALA A 72 -7.70 24.71 8.24
C ALA A 72 -8.71 23.65 8.71
N GLU A 73 -8.56 22.39 8.26
CA GLU A 73 -9.41 21.28 8.68
C GLU A 73 -9.27 20.97 10.17
N TRP A 74 -8.05 21.00 10.70
CA TRP A 74 -7.81 20.81 12.12
C TRP A 74 -8.53 21.87 12.95
N ARG A 75 -8.40 23.15 12.59
CA ARG A 75 -9.14 24.24 13.27
C ARG A 75 -10.65 24.05 13.17
N ARG A 76 -11.19 23.72 12.00
CA ARG A 76 -12.63 23.48 11.82
C ARG A 76 -13.15 22.36 12.70
N ARG A 77 -12.38 21.27 12.83
CA ARG A 77 -12.81 20.06 13.55
C ARG A 77 -12.56 20.13 15.05
N PHE A 78 -11.50 20.82 15.48
CA PHE A 78 -11.03 20.82 16.87
C PHE A 78 -11.14 22.17 17.59
N ALA A 79 -11.57 23.26 16.95
CA ALA A 79 -11.83 24.54 17.64
C ALA A 79 -12.89 24.44 18.76
N ARG A 80 -13.73 23.39 18.79
CA ARG A 80 -14.67 23.14 19.91
C ARG A 80 -14.03 22.45 21.13
N ALA A 81 -12.81 21.94 21.01
CA ALA A 81 -12.10 21.24 22.09
C ALA A 81 -11.19 22.17 22.90
N GLU A 82 -10.80 23.33 22.36
CA GLU A 82 -9.95 24.31 23.06
C GLU A 82 -10.75 25.30 23.94
N ASP A 83 -12.05 25.50 23.70
CA ASP A 83 -12.91 26.39 24.50
C ASP A 83 -13.43 25.77 25.82
N SER A 84 -13.03 24.54 26.17
CA SER A 84 -13.51 23.82 27.37
C SER A 84 -12.38 23.45 28.36
N ALA A 85 -11.26 24.17 28.35
CA ALA A 85 -10.17 24.03 29.31
C ALA A 85 -9.94 25.33 30.10
#